data_AF-L1J2K5-F1
#
_entry.id   AF-L1J2K5-F1
#
_cell.length_a   1.000
_cell.length_b   1.000
_cell.length_c   1.000
_cell.angle_alpha   90.00
_cell.angle_beta   90.00
_cell.angle_gamma   90.00
#
_symmetry.space_group_name_H-M   'P 1'
#
loop_
_entity.id
_entity.type
_entity.pdbx_description
1 polymer ?
#
loop_
_entity_poly.entity_id
_entity_poly.type
_entity_poly.pdbx_seq_one_letter_code
_entity_poly.pdbx_strand_id
1 'polypeptide(L)'
;MPNRLADPTKASSAIAQKLLQGWTLLGETCPVEGCLVPLMLDPKTAVKHCVNSEVCGYCDEQFGPPLSFQQRKELEDKLEDGKLNESELGKSLKFSNEENGRLSPPKASDHARSPSSRSPTRGAILFRSTNSSSKSALDESTVLVAAKRAILSKMFSCSEALISCGDVNESKALMSLLTESLQALQVANSLSVSSSSNEEKR
;
A
#
# COMPACT_ATOMS: atom_id res chain seq x y z
N MET A 1 6.01 1.45 25.71
CA MET A 1 6.78 0.40 25.00
C MET A 1 7.29 1.00 23.70
N PRO A 2 8.60 1.19 23.51
CA PRO A 2 9.10 1.87 22.32
C PRO A 2 8.94 0.96 21.11
N ASN A 3 8.09 1.37 20.17
CA ASN A 3 8.03 0.87 18.80
C ASN A 3 9.40 1.11 18.14
N ARG A 4 10.34 0.17 18.28
CA ARG A 4 11.52 0.12 17.41
C ARG A 4 11.06 -0.45 16.07
N LEU A 5 10.60 0.44 15.20
CA LEU A 5 10.47 0.16 13.77
C LEU A 5 11.78 -0.47 13.32
N ALA A 6 11.72 -1.70 12.84
CA ALA A 6 12.88 -2.42 12.34
C ALA A 6 13.60 -1.54 11.31
N ASP A 7 14.89 -1.27 11.50
CA ASP A 7 15.67 -0.50 10.53
C ASP A 7 15.63 -1.24 9.18
N PRO A 8 14.93 -0.72 8.15
CA PRO A 8 14.74 -1.44 6.90
C PRO A 8 16.08 -1.72 6.21
N THR A 9 17.06 -0.83 6.38
CA THR A 9 18.41 -0.97 5.84
C THR A 9 19.16 -2.19 6.40
N LYS A 10 18.99 -2.50 7.69
CA LYS A 10 19.63 -3.67 8.32
C LYS A 10 18.96 -4.97 7.85
N ALA A 11 17.63 -4.96 7.76
CA ALA A 11 16.87 -6.10 7.25
C ALA A 11 17.29 -6.45 5.81
N SER A 12 17.41 -5.46 4.93
CA SER A 12 17.85 -5.66 3.53
C SER A 12 19.24 -6.29 3.43
N SER A 13 20.19 -5.84 4.25
CA SER A 13 21.55 -6.39 4.27
C SER A 13 21.57 -7.86 4.73
N ALA A 14 20.83 -8.16 5.80
CA ALA A 14 20.73 -9.52 6.31
C ALA A 14 20.00 -10.47 5.35
N ILE A 15 18.96 -9.99 4.65
CA ILE A 15 18.30 -10.74 3.57
C ILE A 15 19.32 -11.09 2.49
N ALA A 16 20.08 -10.11 2.00
CA ALA A 16 21.10 -10.34 0.97
C ALA A 16 22.13 -11.39 1.41
N GLN A 17 22.61 -11.31 2.65
CA GLN A 17 23.56 -12.29 3.20
C GLN A 17 22.97 -13.70 3.26
N LYS A 18 21.69 -13.84 3.61
CA LYS A 18 20.99 -15.14 3.66
C LYS A 18 20.74 -15.73 2.28
N LEU A 19 20.39 -14.89 1.30
CA LEU A 19 20.26 -15.32 -0.11
C LEU A 19 21.59 -15.88 -0.63
N LEU A 20 22.72 -15.24 -0.30
CA LEU A 20 24.06 -15.75 -0.65
C LEU A 20 24.39 -17.09 0.04
N GLN A 21 23.74 -17.40 1.17
CA GLN A 21 23.84 -18.68 1.86
C GLN A 21 22.87 -19.75 1.29
N GLY A 22 22.13 -19.42 0.23
CA GLY A 22 21.16 -20.33 -0.40
C GLY A 22 19.78 -20.34 0.24
N TRP A 23 19.44 -19.35 1.07
CA TRP A 23 18.08 -19.23 1.62
C TRP A 23 17.11 -18.74 0.57
N THR A 24 15.82 -19.05 0.73
CA THR A 24 14.77 -18.68 -0.23
C THR A 24 13.78 -17.69 0.37
N LEU A 25 13.46 -16.60 -0.33
CA LEU A 25 12.40 -15.67 0.08
C LEU A 25 11.02 -16.27 -0.23
N LEU A 26 10.11 -16.24 0.74
CA LEU A 26 8.81 -16.93 0.64
C LEU A 26 7.65 -16.04 0.15
N GLY A 27 7.88 -14.75 -0.11
CA GLY A 27 6.82 -13.79 -0.50
C GLY A 27 5.79 -13.48 0.61
N GLU A 28 5.86 -14.20 1.74
CA GLU A 28 5.08 -13.99 2.95
C GLU A 28 5.80 -13.00 3.88
N THR A 29 5.06 -12.12 4.55
CA THR A 29 5.59 -11.22 5.57
C THR A 29 5.47 -11.81 6.98
N CYS A 30 6.34 -11.38 7.90
CA CYS A 30 6.26 -11.79 9.29
C CYS A 30 4.90 -11.44 9.91
N PRO A 31 4.24 -12.36 10.66
CA PRO A 31 2.94 -12.11 11.27
C PRO A 31 3.00 -11.24 12.54
N VAL A 32 4.20 -10.85 12.98
CA VAL A 32 4.38 -10.01 14.18
C VAL A 32 3.96 -8.59 13.87
N GLU A 33 3.06 -8.04 14.68
CA GLU A 33 2.60 -6.66 14.60
C GLU A 33 3.80 -5.68 14.62
N GLY A 34 3.94 -4.88 13.56
CA GLY A 34 5.05 -3.93 13.39
C GLY A 34 6.30 -4.51 12.70
N CYS A 35 6.32 -5.80 12.35
CA CYS A 35 7.39 -6.40 11.54
C CYS A 35 6.93 -6.59 10.09
N LEU A 36 7.43 -5.75 9.18
CA LEU A 36 7.12 -5.83 7.74
C LEU A 36 8.21 -6.55 6.93
N VAL A 37 9.03 -7.37 7.60
CA VAL A 37 10.16 -8.07 6.97
C VAL A 37 9.67 -9.40 6.37
N PRO A 38 10.10 -9.76 5.15
CA PRO A 38 9.71 -11.01 4.52
C PRO A 38 10.31 -12.23 5.25
N LEU A 39 9.58 -13.35 5.20
CA LEU A 39 10.04 -14.63 5.70
C LEU A 39 11.01 -15.29 4.70
N MET A 40 12.03 -15.94 5.24
CA MET A 40 13.02 -16.71 4.49
C MET A 40 13.01 -18.18 4.93
N LEU A 41 13.20 -19.08 3.98
CA LEU A 41 13.30 -20.51 4.19
C LEU A 41 14.77 -20.91 4.34
N ASP A 42 15.08 -21.64 5.41
CA ASP A 42 16.41 -22.23 5.59
C ASP A 42 16.61 -23.40 4.60
N PRO A 43 17.71 -23.42 3.83
CA PRO A 43 17.98 -24.49 2.88
C PRO A 43 18.28 -25.84 3.54
N LYS A 44 18.66 -25.89 4.82
CA LYS A 44 19.00 -27.12 5.53
C LYS A 44 17.81 -27.67 6.30
N THR A 45 17.13 -26.82 7.04
CA THR A 45 16.03 -27.23 7.92
C THR A 45 14.66 -27.09 7.27
N ALA A 46 14.56 -26.37 6.14
CA ALA A 46 13.27 -26.02 5.50
C ALA A 46 12.28 -25.35 6.46
N VAL A 47 12.79 -24.69 7.51
CA VAL A 47 11.99 -23.91 8.46
C VAL A 47 11.96 -22.46 8.00
N LYS A 48 10.79 -21.81 8.16
CA LYS A 48 10.61 -20.39 7.84
C LYS A 48 11.11 -19.55 9.01
N HIS A 49 11.96 -18.56 8.73
CA HIS A 49 12.45 -17.61 9.72
C HIS A 49 12.28 -16.17 9.22
N CYS A 50 11.96 -15.26 10.13
CA CYS A 50 12.12 -13.83 9.86
C CYS A 50 13.60 -13.46 10.02
N VAL A 51 14.09 -12.63 9.11
CA VAL A 51 15.48 -12.13 9.15
C VAL A 51 15.72 -11.20 10.34
N ASN A 52 14.66 -10.58 10.87
CA ASN A 52 14.77 -9.64 11.97
C ASN A 52 14.57 -10.32 13.34
N SER A 53 15.60 -11.03 13.80
CA SER A 53 15.57 -11.77 15.07
C SER A 53 15.43 -10.86 16.32
N GLU A 54 15.81 -9.58 16.24
CA GLU A 54 15.72 -8.67 17.39
C GLU A 54 14.28 -8.28 17.75
N VAL A 55 13.39 -8.24 16.76
CA VAL A 55 11.97 -7.85 16.94
C VAL A 55 11.04 -9.05 16.82
N CYS A 56 11.41 -10.05 16.01
CA CYS A 56 10.68 -11.31 15.91
C CYS A 56 11.01 -12.20 17.12
N GLY A 57 10.40 -11.95 18.27
CA GLY A 57 10.40 -12.86 19.41
C GLY A 57 9.61 -14.16 19.19
N TYR A 58 9.29 -14.51 17.94
CA TYR A 58 8.33 -15.55 17.52
C TYR A 58 8.93 -16.59 16.56
N CYS A 59 10.22 -16.48 16.26
CA CYS A 59 10.86 -17.13 15.12
C CYS A 59 11.42 -18.53 15.38
N ASP A 60 11.33 -19.06 16.60
CA ASP A 60 11.96 -20.34 16.98
C ASP A 60 11.00 -21.55 17.03
N GLU A 61 9.68 -21.37 17.22
CA GLU A 61 8.80 -22.51 17.55
C GLU A 61 7.52 -22.69 16.70
N GLN A 62 7.04 -21.71 15.93
CA GLN A 62 5.69 -21.81 15.31
C GLN A 62 5.64 -22.13 13.81
N PHE A 63 6.74 -22.04 13.06
CA PHE A 63 6.70 -22.28 11.61
C PHE A 63 6.97 -23.73 11.20
N GLY A 64 6.24 -24.65 11.85
CA GLY A 64 5.92 -25.99 11.37
C GLY A 64 7.07 -27.00 11.19
N PRO A 65 6.74 -28.30 11.15
CA PRO A 65 7.70 -29.32 10.80
C PRO A 65 8.20 -29.10 9.36
N PRO A 66 9.46 -29.47 9.06
CA PRO A 66 10.04 -29.31 7.74
C PRO A 66 9.12 -29.91 6.67
N LEU A 67 9.06 -29.29 5.49
CA LEU A 67 8.67 -30.03 4.29
C LEU A 67 9.47 -31.33 4.30
N SER A 68 8.75 -32.46 4.29
CA SER A 68 9.39 -33.76 4.41
C SER A 68 10.51 -33.87 3.36
N PHE A 69 11.62 -34.51 3.72
CA PHE A 69 12.73 -34.76 2.79
C PHE A 69 12.23 -35.39 1.48
N GLN A 70 11.14 -36.18 1.54
CA GLN A 70 10.44 -36.73 0.40
C GLN A 70 9.79 -35.68 -0.50
N GLN A 71 9.09 -34.68 0.04
CA GLN A 71 8.53 -33.60 -0.78
C GLN A 71 9.60 -32.74 -1.45
N ARG A 72 10.74 -32.54 -0.79
CA ARG A 72 11.86 -31.78 -1.39
C ARG A 72 12.55 -32.58 -2.49
N LYS A 73 12.84 -33.87 -2.24
CA LYS A 73 13.39 -34.77 -3.26
C LYS A 73 12.42 -34.95 -4.43
N GLU A 74 11.11 -35.02 -4.18
CA GLU A 74 10.12 -35.14 -5.26
C GLU A 74 10.00 -33.84 -6.09
N LEU A 75 10.33 -32.67 -5.53
CA LEU A 75 10.44 -31.41 -6.28
C LEU A 75 11.74 -31.33 -7.09
N GLU A 76 12.86 -31.82 -6.55
CA GLU A 76 14.15 -31.91 -7.25
C GLU A 76 14.11 -32.94 -8.38
N ASP A 77 13.57 -34.14 -8.14
CA ASP A 77 13.39 -35.19 -9.14
C ASP A 77 12.44 -34.70 -10.27
N LYS A 78 11.42 -33.89 -9.96
CA LYS A 78 10.53 -33.27 -10.98
C LYS A 78 11.21 -32.16 -11.81
N LEU A 79 12.30 -31.57 -11.33
CA LEU A 79 13.09 -30.59 -12.07
C LEU A 79 14.15 -31.27 -12.97
N GLU A 80 14.65 -32.44 -12.57
CA GLU A 80 15.64 -33.20 -13.36
C GLU A 80 15.02 -33.94 -14.57
N ASP A 81 13.73 -34.32 -14.53
CA ASP A 81 13.04 -34.98 -15.65
C ASP A 81 12.48 -34.03 -16.72
N GLY A 82 12.82 -32.74 -16.66
CA GLY A 82 12.43 -31.70 -17.62
C GLY A 82 13.11 -31.81 -18.98
N LYS A 83 12.88 -32.91 -19.71
CA LYS A 83 13.00 -32.95 -21.18
C LYS A 83 11.86 -32.10 -21.77
N LEU A 84 12.01 -30.77 -21.77
CA LEU A 84 11.17 -29.86 -22.54
C LEU A 84 12.00 -28.86 -23.35
N ASN A 85 11.99 -29.11 -24.64
CA ASN A 85 12.04 -28.19 -25.78
C ASN A 85 11.75 -26.70 -25.47
N GLU A 86 12.67 -25.85 -25.93
CA GLU A 86 12.64 -24.37 -25.98
C GLU A 86 11.39 -23.73 -26.63
N SER A 87 10.39 -24.49 -27.08
CA SER A 87 9.29 -23.99 -27.91
C SER A 87 8.04 -23.53 -27.16
N GLU A 88 7.97 -23.60 -25.82
CA GLU A 88 6.78 -23.13 -25.07
C GLU A 88 7.06 -22.19 -23.88
N LEU A 89 8.29 -21.67 -23.73
CA LEU A 89 8.56 -20.54 -22.84
C LEU A 89 8.30 -19.18 -23.52
N GLY A 90 7.28 -19.14 -24.38
CA GLY A 90 6.82 -17.99 -25.16
C GLY A 90 5.33 -17.67 -24.94
N LYS A 91 4.67 -18.29 -23.95
CA LYS A 91 3.34 -17.85 -23.49
C LYS A 91 3.53 -16.73 -22.48
N SER A 92 3.96 -15.64 -23.10
CA SER A 92 4.39 -14.36 -22.57
C SER A 92 3.35 -13.76 -21.63
N LEU A 93 3.81 -13.47 -20.41
CA LEU A 93 3.57 -12.21 -19.72
C LEU A 93 2.89 -11.19 -20.63
N LYS A 94 1.60 -10.94 -20.40
CA LYS A 94 0.95 -9.73 -20.91
C LYS A 94 1.46 -8.54 -20.10
N PHE A 95 2.69 -8.11 -20.39
CA PHE A 95 3.10 -6.73 -20.22
C PHE A 95 2.56 -5.97 -21.43
N SER A 96 1.49 -5.22 -21.25
CA SER A 96 1.09 -4.21 -22.23
C SER A 96 2.04 -3.02 -22.09
N ASN A 97 3.18 -3.09 -22.78
CA ASN A 97 3.94 -1.91 -23.19
C ASN A 97 3.41 -1.50 -24.58
N GLU A 98 2.57 -0.47 -24.62
CA GLU A 98 2.27 0.26 -25.85
C GLU A 98 3.24 1.44 -25.96
N GLU A 99 4.32 1.25 -26.71
CA GLU A 99 5.01 2.32 -27.43
C GLU A 99 4.27 2.52 -28.76
N ASN A 100 3.82 3.75 -29.05
CA ASN A 100 4.20 4.52 -30.25
C ASN A 100 3.28 5.74 -30.44
N GLY A 101 3.86 6.92 -30.25
CA GLY A 101 3.22 8.21 -30.51
C GLY A 101 4.24 9.30 -30.82
N ARG A 102 5.07 9.04 -31.84
CA ARG A 102 6.01 9.95 -32.48
C ARG A 102 5.31 11.26 -32.91
N LEU A 103 5.65 12.41 -32.33
CA LEU A 103 5.39 13.73 -32.92
C LEU A 103 6.50 14.73 -32.53
N SER A 104 6.87 15.51 -33.54
CA SER A 104 8.09 16.30 -33.76
C SER A 104 8.36 17.47 -32.80
N PRO A 105 9.60 18.03 -32.80
CA PRO A 105 9.95 19.18 -31.98
C PRO A 105 9.57 20.51 -32.66
N PRO A 106 9.05 21.52 -31.94
CA PRO A 106 9.06 22.89 -32.41
C PRO A 106 10.25 23.69 -31.86
N LYS A 107 10.72 24.57 -32.74
CA LYS A 107 11.88 25.46 -32.64
C LYS A 107 11.66 26.60 -31.63
N ALA A 108 12.79 27.11 -31.15
CA ALA A 108 12.93 28.33 -30.37
C ALA A 108 12.42 29.59 -31.11
N SER A 109 11.88 30.54 -30.35
CA SER A 109 12.02 31.97 -30.61
C SER A 109 11.62 32.79 -29.38
N ASP A 110 12.47 33.77 -29.07
CA ASP A 110 12.38 34.79 -28.03
C ASP A 110 11.11 35.66 -28.10
N HIS A 111 10.64 36.16 -26.94
CA HIS A 111 10.60 37.59 -26.59
C HIS A 111 9.70 37.88 -25.37
N ALA A 112 10.13 38.92 -24.64
CA ALA A 112 9.64 39.42 -23.37
C ALA A 112 8.15 39.80 -23.33
N ARG A 113 7.59 39.94 -22.10
CA ARG A 113 6.90 41.15 -21.57
C ARG A 113 5.90 40.81 -20.44
N SER A 114 6.19 41.24 -19.21
CA SER A 114 5.20 41.50 -18.14
C SER A 114 4.42 42.81 -18.43
N PRO A 115 3.44 43.27 -17.62
CA PRO A 115 2.39 42.60 -16.83
C PRO A 115 0.97 43.15 -17.19
N SER A 116 -0.10 42.65 -16.56
CA SER A 116 -1.25 43.44 -16.01
C SER A 116 -2.61 42.70 -16.04
N SER A 117 -3.28 42.76 -14.87
CA SER A 117 -4.71 42.78 -14.55
C SER A 117 -5.78 42.27 -15.55
N ARG A 118 -6.69 41.42 -15.03
CA ARG A 118 -8.17 41.63 -15.02
C ARG A 118 -8.89 40.37 -14.52
N SER A 119 -9.56 40.50 -13.37
CA SER A 119 -10.83 39.82 -13.05
C SER A 119 -11.98 40.47 -13.86
N PRO A 120 -13.27 40.09 -13.72
CA PRO A 120 -13.93 38.86 -13.24
C PRO A 120 -14.83 38.24 -14.36
N THR A 121 -15.53 37.11 -14.12
CA THR A 121 -16.98 36.93 -14.42
C THR A 121 -17.41 35.45 -14.36
N ARG A 122 -18.32 35.19 -13.41
CA ARG A 122 -19.47 34.25 -13.42
C ARG A 122 -19.41 32.99 -14.30
N GLY A 123 -19.36 31.85 -13.64
CA GLY A 123 -19.87 30.58 -14.14
C GLY A 123 -20.54 29.81 -13.00
N ALA A 124 -21.83 30.04 -12.82
CA ALA A 124 -22.66 29.32 -11.85
C ALA A 124 -22.91 27.90 -12.37
N ILE A 125 -22.38 26.89 -11.68
CA ILE A 125 -22.81 25.50 -11.84
C ILE A 125 -23.62 25.13 -10.61
N LEU A 126 -24.94 25.12 -10.80
CA LEU A 126 -25.93 24.65 -9.85
C LEU A 126 -25.75 23.14 -9.68
N PHE A 127 -25.20 22.69 -8.55
CA PHE A 127 -25.36 21.32 -8.11
C PHE A 127 -26.77 21.16 -7.53
N ARG A 128 -27.57 20.40 -8.26
CA ARG A 128 -28.97 20.08 -7.98
C ARG A 128 -29.04 19.12 -6.79
N SER A 129 -29.33 19.63 -5.61
CA SER A 129 -29.76 18.84 -4.45
C SER A 129 -31.13 18.22 -4.73
N THR A 130 -31.18 16.92 -4.94
CA THR A 130 -32.40 16.14 -4.75
C THR A 130 -32.54 15.85 -3.26
N ASN A 131 -33.17 16.79 -2.57
CA ASN A 131 -33.75 16.60 -1.25
C ASN A 131 -34.94 15.63 -1.41
N SER A 132 -34.79 14.37 -0.99
CA SER A 132 -35.92 13.48 -0.78
C SER A 132 -36.13 13.33 0.72
N SER A 133 -37.18 14.00 1.18
CA SER A 133 -37.69 13.91 2.54
C SER A 133 -38.30 12.54 2.76
N SER A 134 -37.65 11.76 3.63
CA SER A 134 -38.32 10.75 4.43
C SER A 134 -37.69 10.80 5.82
N LYS A 135 -38.40 11.49 6.74
CA LYS A 135 -38.15 11.52 8.17
C LYS A 135 -38.21 10.09 8.70
N SER A 136 -37.05 9.45 8.82
CA SER A 136 -36.85 8.34 9.74
C SER A 136 -35.76 8.81 10.70
N ALA A 137 -35.89 8.44 11.96
CA ALA A 137 -34.86 8.65 12.97
C ALA A 137 -33.59 7.91 12.50
N LEU A 138 -32.76 8.61 11.73
CA LEU A 138 -31.48 8.10 11.28
C LEU A 138 -30.56 8.22 12.47
N ASP A 139 -30.37 7.07 13.10
CA ASP A 139 -29.38 6.76 14.10
C ASP A 139 -28.09 7.55 13.83
N GLU A 140 -27.67 8.34 14.81
CA GLU A 140 -26.48 9.20 14.76
C GLU A 140 -25.23 8.42 14.31
N SER A 141 -25.23 7.11 14.58
CA SER A 141 -24.26 6.13 14.10
C SER A 141 -24.16 6.05 12.58
N THR A 142 -25.28 6.12 11.84
CA THR A 142 -25.30 5.98 10.37
C THR A 142 -24.61 7.15 9.67
N VAL A 143 -24.84 8.37 10.16
CA VAL A 143 -24.20 9.59 9.63
C VAL A 143 -22.69 9.54 9.89
N LEU A 144 -22.29 9.12 11.08
CA LEU A 144 -20.88 9.00 11.45
C LEU A 144 -20.17 7.93 10.62
N VAL A 145 -20.79 6.76 10.41
CA VAL A 145 -20.26 5.68 9.56
C VAL A 145 -20.12 6.15 8.11
N ALA A 146 -21.12 6.86 7.57
CA ALA A 146 -21.06 7.43 6.23
C ALA A 146 -19.92 8.45 6.09
N ALA A 147 -19.74 9.32 7.09
CA ALA A 147 -18.65 10.30 7.14
C ALA A 147 -17.27 9.62 7.17
N LYS A 148 -17.08 8.61 8.04
CA LYS A 148 -15.82 7.84 8.10
C LYS A 148 -15.51 7.17 6.76
N ARG A 149 -16.51 6.57 6.10
CA ARG A 149 -16.34 5.95 4.77
C ARG A 149 -15.92 6.96 3.71
N ALA A 150 -16.54 8.15 3.70
CA ALA A 150 -16.20 9.21 2.76
C ALA A 150 -14.76 9.72 2.96
N ILE A 151 -14.31 9.87 4.21
CA ILE A 151 -12.94 10.28 4.54
C ILE A 151 -11.93 9.22 4.07
N LEU A 152 -12.18 7.94 4.37
CA LEU A 152 -11.30 6.84 3.95
C LEU A 152 -11.22 6.73 2.42
N SER A 153 -12.34 6.90 1.72
CA SER A 153 -12.35 6.91 0.24
C SER A 153 -11.49 8.03 -0.32
N LYS A 154 -11.56 9.24 0.25
CA LYS A 154 -10.72 10.38 -0.19
C LYS A 154 -9.24 10.12 0.08
N MET A 155 -8.91 9.54 1.24
CA MET A 155 -7.53 9.19 1.55
C MET A 155 -6.94 8.19 0.56
N PHE A 156 -7.72 7.17 0.19
CA PHE A 156 -7.31 6.18 -0.81
C PHE A 156 -7.04 6.84 -2.17
N SER A 157 -7.97 7.66 -2.67
CA SER A 157 -7.76 8.38 -3.93
C SER A 157 -6.55 9.33 -3.91
N CYS A 158 -6.29 10.00 -2.78
CA CYS A 158 -5.10 10.86 -2.65
C CYS A 158 -3.80 10.04 -2.64
N SER A 159 -3.80 8.86 -2.02
CA SER A 159 -2.64 7.98 -2.00
C SER A 159 -2.30 7.43 -3.39
N GLU A 160 -3.31 7.12 -4.19
CA GLU A 160 -3.13 6.68 -5.58
C GLU A 160 -2.61 7.84 -6.45
N ALA A 161 -3.17 9.03 -6.27
CA ALA A 161 -2.69 10.24 -6.96
C ALA A 161 -1.21 10.55 -6.65
N LEU A 162 -0.78 10.34 -5.39
CA LEU A 162 0.62 10.53 -4.99
C LEU A 162 1.59 9.60 -5.72
N ILE A 163 1.20 8.35 -5.98
CA ILE A 163 2.04 7.38 -6.70
C ILE A 163 2.25 7.83 -8.15
N SER A 164 1.24 8.46 -8.75
CA SER A 164 1.30 8.93 -10.14
C SER A 164 1.90 10.33 -10.32
N CYS A 165 2.17 11.06 -9.23
CA CYS A 165 2.52 12.46 -9.27
C CYS A 165 4.02 12.67 -9.55
N GLY A 166 4.35 13.43 -10.59
CA GLY A 166 5.73 13.77 -10.95
C GLY A 166 6.22 15.12 -10.40
N ASP A 167 5.32 15.95 -9.86
CA ASP A 167 5.63 17.30 -9.40
C ASP A 167 5.74 17.41 -7.87
N VAL A 168 6.74 18.14 -7.40
CA VAL A 168 7.03 18.31 -5.97
C VAL A 168 6.00 19.19 -5.27
N ASN A 169 5.34 20.11 -5.98
CA ASN A 169 4.31 20.97 -5.41
C ASN A 169 2.97 20.27 -5.33
N GLU A 170 2.61 19.49 -6.36
CA GLU A 170 1.41 18.65 -6.35
C GLU A 170 1.49 17.58 -5.25
N SER A 171 2.63 16.91 -5.10
CA SER A 171 2.82 15.95 -4.01
C SER A 171 2.71 16.59 -2.62
N LYS A 172 3.24 17.82 -2.43
CA LYS A 172 3.05 18.58 -1.19
C LYS A 172 1.57 18.90 -0.92
N ALA A 173 0.83 19.30 -1.94
CA ALA A 173 -0.60 19.60 -1.82
C ALA A 173 -1.40 18.33 -1.44
N LEU A 174 -1.10 17.19 -2.07
CA LEU A 174 -1.73 15.90 -1.75
C LEU A 174 -1.39 15.43 -0.32
N MET A 175 -0.15 15.62 0.14
CA MET A 175 0.24 15.31 1.52
C MET A 175 -0.46 16.20 2.55
N SER A 176 -0.68 17.49 2.23
CA SER A 176 -1.49 18.38 3.07
C SER A 176 -2.93 17.87 3.18
N LEU A 177 -3.53 17.49 2.06
CA LEU A 177 -4.91 16.98 2.01
C LEU A 177 -5.07 15.65 2.77
N LEU A 178 -4.07 14.76 2.71
CA LEU A 178 -4.04 13.54 3.52
C LEU A 178 -3.98 13.86 5.02
N THR A 179 -3.17 14.85 5.40
CA THR A 179 -3.03 15.28 6.80
C THR A 179 -4.35 15.85 7.33
N GLU A 180 -5.02 16.69 6.55
CA GLU A 180 -6.35 17.22 6.89
C GLU A 180 -7.41 16.11 7.02
N SER A 181 -7.39 15.13 6.12
CA SER A 181 -8.30 13.99 6.16
C SER A 181 -8.08 13.12 7.39
N LEU A 182 -6.83 12.90 7.80
CA LEU A 182 -6.48 12.21 9.04
C LEU A 182 -6.98 12.96 10.27
N GLN A 183 -6.82 14.28 10.31
CA GLN A 183 -7.30 15.10 11.41
C GLN A 183 -8.83 15.04 11.52
N ALA A 184 -9.55 15.10 10.40
CA ALA A 184 -11.01 14.94 10.37
C ALA A 184 -11.45 13.56 10.90
N LEU A 185 -10.71 12.50 10.56
CA LEU A 185 -10.99 11.15 11.06
C LEU A 185 -10.77 11.03 12.57
N GLN A 186 -9.73 11.68 13.12
CA GLN A 186 -9.48 11.73 14.56
C GLN A 186 -10.63 12.42 15.31
N VAL A 187 -11.10 13.56 14.79
CA VAL A 187 -12.27 14.25 15.37
C VAL A 187 -13.50 13.34 15.32
N ALA A 188 -13.78 12.70 14.19
CA ALA A 188 -14.90 11.77 14.05
C ALA A 188 -14.82 10.57 15.03
N ASN A 189 -13.61 10.08 15.32
CA ASN A 189 -13.41 9.01 16.31
C ASN A 189 -13.64 9.50 17.74
N SER A 190 -13.23 10.73 18.08
CA SER A 190 -13.47 11.29 19.41
C SER A 190 -14.96 11.43 19.73
N LEU A 191 -15.78 11.77 18.71
CA LEU A 191 -17.24 11.88 18.84
C LEU A 191 -17.93 10.51 19.06
N SER A 192 -17.40 9.42 18.46
CA SER A 192 -17.92 8.06 18.73
C SER A 192 -17.64 7.59 20.17
N VAL A 193 -16.55 8.04 20.79
CA VAL A 193 -16.23 7.63 22.16
C VAL A 193 -17.13 8.34 23.17
N SER A 194 -17.45 9.62 22.95
CA SER A 194 -18.33 10.39 23.84
C SER A 194 -19.78 9.93 23.84
N SER A 195 -20.29 9.36 22.74
CA SER A 195 -21.65 8.83 22.67
C SER A 195 -21.81 7.53 23.48
N SER A 196 -20.78 6.68 23.52
CA SER A 196 -20.83 5.41 24.28
C SER A 196 -20.88 5.62 25.80
N SER A 197 -20.24 6.67 26.33
CA SER A 197 -20.19 6.92 27.78
C SER A 197 -21.50 7.47 28.39
N ASN A 198 -22.44 7.97 27.57
CA ASN A 198 -23.71 8.52 28.04
C ASN A 198 -24.82 7.48 28.20
N GLU A 199 -24.66 6.28 27.64
CA GLU A 199 -25.70 5.24 27.64
C GLU A 199 -25.66 4.36 28.90
N GLU A 200 -24.52 4.26 29.59
CA GLU A 200 -24.32 3.44 30.81
C GLU A 200 -24.88 4.09 32.11
N LYS A 201 -25.46 5.29 32.04
CA LYS A 201 -25.89 6.07 33.23
C LYS A 201 -27.41 6.32 33.34
N ARG A 202 -28.22 5.64 32.53
CA ARG A 202 -29.69 5.64 32.59
C ARG A 202 -30.22 4.29 33.01
#